data_AF-A0A413RMQ4-F1
#
_entry.id   AF-A0A413RMQ4-F1
#
_cell.length_a   1.000
_cell.length_b   1.000
_cell.length_c   1.000
_cell.angle_alpha   90.00
_cell.angle_beta   90.00
_cell.angle_gamma   90.00
#
_symmetry.space_group_name_H-M   'P 1'
#
loop_
_entity.id
_entity.type
_entity.pdbx_description
1 polymer ?
#
loop_
_entity_poly.entity_id
_entity_poly.type
_entity_poly.pdbx_seq_one_letter_code
_entity_poly.pdbx_strand_id
1 'polypeptide(L)'
;EIKAGDTITLTVRRNNAEKDLTIVTGTKDDGSAMIGVYIDPTFDMPVDITISIDGIGGPSAGTMFALGIIDKMTKDDEANGVVIAGTGTMDVSGDVGAIGGIRQKLEGARRDGATWFLAPESNCDEVVGHIPDGLHVASIATLHEAREAMTAIGAGKGSTLATCSAG
;
A
#
# COMPACT_ATOMS: atom_id res chain seq x y z
N GLU A 1 -3.65 39.32 15.78
CA GLU A 1 -4.22 38.41 14.76
C GLU A 1 -3.07 37.62 14.18
N ILE A 2 -3.22 36.29 14.06
CA ILE A 2 -2.18 35.40 13.51
C ILE A 2 -2.41 35.31 11.99
N LYS A 3 -1.38 35.55 11.21
CA LYS A 3 -1.38 35.50 9.74
C LYS A 3 -0.66 34.26 9.24
N ALA A 4 -0.99 33.84 8.03
CA ALA A 4 -0.26 32.76 7.40
C ALA A 4 1.23 33.11 7.27
N GLY A 5 2.10 32.15 7.58
CA GLY A 5 3.54 32.37 7.67
C GLY A 5 4.02 32.89 9.03
N ASP A 6 3.11 33.23 9.95
CA ASP A 6 3.52 33.59 11.31
C ASP A 6 4.06 32.37 12.06
N THR A 7 5.12 32.60 12.83
CA THR A 7 5.65 31.64 13.79
C THR A 7 4.89 31.74 15.10
N ILE A 8 4.37 30.62 15.57
CA ILE A 8 3.60 30.52 16.82
C ILE A 8 4.17 29.43 17.72
N THR A 9 3.86 29.52 19.02
CA THR A 9 4.19 28.48 20.00
C THR A 9 2.95 27.63 20.27
N LEU A 10 3.05 26.33 20.02
CA LEU A 10 2.06 25.33 20.36
C LEU A 10 2.55 24.50 21.55
N THR A 11 1.93 24.66 22.71
CA THR A 11 2.18 23.80 23.86
C THR A 11 1.45 22.47 23.68
N VAL A 12 2.20 21.37 23.63
CA VAL A 12 1.68 20.00 23.58
C VAL A 12 2.03 19.25 24.85
N ARG A 13 1.16 18.33 25.27
CA ARG A 13 1.44 17.41 26.38
C ARG A 13 1.88 16.07 25.83
N ARG A 14 3.07 15.60 26.21
CA ARG A 14 3.63 14.29 25.85
C ARG A 14 4.15 13.60 27.10
N ASN A 15 3.70 12.36 27.36
CA ASN A 15 4.08 11.59 28.55
C ASN A 15 3.88 12.37 29.86
N ASN A 16 2.75 13.09 29.96
CA ASN A 16 2.41 13.95 31.10
C ASN A 16 3.34 15.16 31.35
N ALA A 17 4.27 15.45 30.43
CA ALA A 17 5.08 16.66 30.43
C ALA A 17 4.61 17.64 29.35
N GLU A 18 4.60 18.93 29.65
CA GLU A 18 4.31 19.98 28.67
C GLU A 18 5.57 20.32 27.88
N LYS A 19 5.39 20.53 26.57
CA LYS A 19 6.46 20.88 25.64
C LYS A 19 5.96 21.93 24.67
N ASP A 20 6.69 23.02 24.56
CA ASP A 20 6.43 24.06 23.57
C ASP A 20 7.08 23.70 22.24
N LEU A 21 6.29 23.75 21.18
CA LEU A 21 6.72 23.54 19.80
C LEU A 21 6.57 24.84 19.01
N THR A 22 7.63 25.22 18.30
CA THR A 22 7.58 26.36 17.38
C THR A 22 7.08 25.87 16.02
N ILE A 23 5.96 26.41 15.55
CA ILE A 23 5.31 26.02 14.29
C ILE A 23 5.11 27.27 13.43
N VAL A 24 5.36 27.14 12.13
CA VAL A 24 4.99 28.16 11.14
C VAL A 24 3.60 27.84 10.62
N THR A 25 2.68 28.79 10.69
CA THR A 25 1.32 28.61 10.20
C THR A 25 1.28 28.49 8.68
N GLY A 26 0.46 27.57 8.16
CA GLY A 26 0.14 27.45 6.75
C GLY A 26 -0.98 28.41 6.32
N THR A 27 -1.36 28.34 5.05
CA THR A 27 -2.38 29.21 4.42
C THR A 27 -3.55 28.38 3.94
N LYS A 28 -4.79 28.76 4.28
CA LYS A 28 -6.02 28.21 3.69
C LYS A 28 -6.30 28.81 2.32
N ASP A 29 -7.24 28.22 1.59
CA ASP A 29 -7.72 28.75 0.30
C ASP A 29 -8.26 30.18 0.40
N ASP A 30 -8.80 30.56 1.56
CA ASP A 30 -9.28 31.93 1.86
C ASP A 30 -8.18 32.89 2.36
N GLY A 31 -6.92 32.44 2.41
CA GLY A 31 -5.78 33.23 2.86
C GLY A 31 -5.58 33.27 4.38
N SER A 32 -6.46 32.67 5.18
CA SER A 32 -6.33 32.65 6.63
C SER A 32 -5.26 31.66 7.12
N ALA A 33 -4.71 31.92 8.31
CA ALA A 33 -3.69 31.07 8.93
C ALA A 33 -4.27 29.71 9.33
N MET A 34 -3.51 28.62 9.14
CA MET A 34 -3.87 27.29 9.63
C MET A 34 -2.71 26.54 10.27
N ILE A 35 -3.07 25.59 11.13
CA ILE A 35 -2.17 24.54 11.63
C ILE A 35 -2.82 23.21 11.26
N GLY A 36 -2.05 22.33 10.61
CA GLY A 36 -2.43 20.94 10.41
C GLY A 36 -1.78 20.06 11.47
N VAL A 37 -2.52 19.07 11.95
CA VAL A 37 -1.98 18.01 12.81
C VAL A 37 -2.16 16.69 12.07
N TYR A 38 -1.05 16.00 11.84
CA TYR A 38 -1.03 14.67 11.26
C TYR A 38 -0.53 13.68 12.30
N ILE A 39 -1.12 12.49 12.30
CA ILE A 39 -0.61 11.36 13.06
C ILE A 39 0.37 10.64 12.15
N ASP A 40 1.64 10.66 12.51
CA ASP A 40 2.68 9.89 11.85
C ASP A 40 3.11 8.76 12.81
N PRO A 41 2.58 7.54 12.64
CA PRO A 41 2.87 6.43 13.54
C PRO A 41 4.31 5.95 13.34
N THR A 42 5.05 5.86 14.43
CA THR A 42 6.37 5.21 14.46
C THR A 42 6.24 3.81 15.02
N PHE A 43 6.88 2.84 14.39
CA PHE A 43 6.88 1.45 14.83
C PHE A 43 8.25 1.07 15.38
N ASP A 44 8.26 0.38 16.51
CA ASP A 44 9.45 -0.30 17.02
C ASP A 44 9.45 -1.72 16.45
N MET A 45 10.20 -1.91 15.36
CA MET A 45 10.20 -3.16 14.61
C MET A 45 11.21 -4.13 15.23
N PRO A 46 10.87 -5.42 15.39
CA PRO A 46 11.80 -6.41 15.94
C PRO A 46 12.92 -6.79 14.95
N VAL A 47 12.91 -6.21 13.75
CA VAL A 47 13.82 -6.52 12.64
C VAL A 47 14.19 -5.23 11.90
N ASP A 48 15.43 -5.15 11.42
CA ASP A 48 15.89 -4.09 10.54
C ASP A 48 15.49 -4.38 9.10
N ILE A 49 14.68 -3.50 8.51
CA ILE A 49 14.19 -3.63 7.14
C ILE A 49 14.88 -2.58 6.27
N THR A 50 15.65 -3.03 5.28
CA THR A 50 16.21 -2.16 4.24
C THR A 50 15.55 -2.49 2.91
N ILE A 51 14.84 -1.53 2.34
CA ILE A 51 14.21 -1.67 1.02
C ILE A 51 15.04 -0.89 0.01
N SER A 52 15.60 -1.58 -0.99
CA SER A 52 16.28 -0.93 -2.11
C SER A 52 15.23 -0.51 -3.12
N ILE A 53 14.97 0.80 -3.18
CA ILE A 53 13.96 1.38 -4.06
C ILE A 53 14.65 2.29 -5.07
N ASP A 54 14.94 1.78 -6.28
CA ASP A 54 15.28 2.62 -7.41
C ASP A 54 14.04 2.83 -8.28
N GLY A 55 13.60 4.09 -8.44
CA GLY A 55 12.57 4.47 -9.41
C GLY A 55 11.12 4.11 -9.06
N ILE A 56 10.82 3.59 -7.86
CA ILE A 56 9.42 3.38 -7.40
C ILE A 56 8.93 4.64 -6.69
N GLY A 57 7.82 5.19 -7.16
CA GLY A 57 7.15 6.35 -6.57
C GLY A 57 5.73 6.03 -6.12
N GLY A 58 5.34 6.58 -4.97
CA GLY A 58 3.97 6.53 -4.45
C GLY A 58 3.62 5.26 -3.65
N PRO A 59 2.49 5.28 -2.90
CA PRO A 59 2.15 4.25 -1.91
C PRO A 59 1.69 2.92 -2.54
N SER A 60 1.51 2.86 -3.85
CA SER A 60 0.83 1.75 -4.56
C SER A 60 1.54 0.40 -4.56
N ALA A 61 2.76 0.33 -4.01
CA ALA A 61 3.54 -0.90 -3.84
C ALA A 61 3.50 -1.45 -2.40
N GLY A 62 2.79 -0.76 -1.48
CA GLY A 62 2.78 -1.09 -0.05
C GLY A 62 2.44 -2.55 0.24
N THR A 63 1.38 -3.07 -0.40
CA THR A 63 0.98 -4.47 -0.24
C THR A 63 2.06 -5.45 -0.69
N MET A 64 2.69 -5.21 -1.84
CA MET A 64 3.71 -6.11 -2.38
C MET A 64 5.01 -6.09 -1.56
N PHE A 65 5.38 -4.92 -1.01
CA PHE A 65 6.51 -4.86 -0.08
C PHE A 65 6.22 -5.63 1.21
N ALA A 66 5.02 -5.47 1.77
CA ALA A 66 4.62 -6.20 2.97
C ALA A 66 4.65 -7.73 2.74
N LEU A 67 4.09 -8.21 1.62
CA LEU A 67 4.16 -9.63 1.25
C LEU A 67 5.60 -10.12 1.10
N GLY A 68 6.46 -9.37 0.39
CA GLY A 68 7.86 -9.75 0.21
C GLY A 68 8.65 -9.79 1.53
N ILE A 69 8.34 -8.90 2.48
CA ILE A 69 8.94 -8.95 3.83
C ILE A 69 8.43 -10.18 4.60
N ILE A 70 7.13 -10.47 4.55
CA ILE A 70 6.55 -11.64 5.22
C ILE A 70 7.16 -12.93 4.67
N ASP A 71 7.21 -13.09 3.34
CA ASP A 71 7.79 -14.26 2.67
C ASP A 71 9.28 -14.45 3.01
N LYS A 72 10.05 -13.35 3.09
CA LYS A 72 11.46 -13.38 3.54
C LYS A 72 11.62 -13.81 5.00
N MET A 73 10.61 -13.58 5.83
CA MET A 73 10.62 -13.93 7.25
C MET A 73 10.06 -15.33 7.51
N THR A 74 9.35 -15.93 6.55
CA THR A 74 8.90 -17.32 6.62
C THR A 74 10.03 -18.28 6.23
N LYS A 75 9.92 -19.53 6.66
CA LYS A 75 10.94 -20.55 6.37
C LYS A 75 10.91 -21.02 4.91
N ASP A 76 9.71 -21.04 4.35
CA ASP A 76 9.43 -21.55 3.02
C ASP A 76 9.09 -20.37 2.09
N ASP A 77 9.41 -20.52 0.81
CA ASP A 77 8.93 -19.65 -0.26
C ASP A 77 7.43 -19.90 -0.46
N GLU A 78 6.60 -18.98 0.03
CA GLU A 78 5.14 -19.08 0.00
C GLU A 78 4.58 -18.98 -1.42
N ALA A 79 5.30 -18.30 -2.33
CA ALA A 79 4.98 -18.24 -3.75
C ALA A 79 5.45 -19.48 -4.52
N ASN A 80 6.32 -20.31 -3.92
CA ASN A 80 6.82 -21.58 -4.46
C ASN A 80 7.37 -21.43 -5.90
N GLY A 81 8.17 -20.38 -6.14
CA GLY A 81 8.75 -20.05 -7.43
C GLY A 81 7.78 -19.48 -8.49
N VAL A 82 6.50 -19.26 -8.16
CA VAL A 82 5.55 -18.62 -9.08
C VAL A 82 5.81 -17.11 -9.15
N VAL A 83 5.86 -16.58 -10.38
CA VAL A 83 6.01 -15.13 -10.59
C VAL A 83 4.65 -14.45 -10.41
N ILE A 84 4.46 -13.84 -9.23
CA ILE A 84 3.26 -13.12 -8.84
C ILE A 84 3.56 -11.61 -8.86
N ALA A 85 2.81 -10.87 -9.67
CA ALA A 85 2.78 -9.42 -9.61
C ALA A 85 1.59 -8.95 -8.74
N GLY A 86 1.58 -7.68 -8.39
CA GLY A 86 0.43 -7.10 -7.73
C GLY A 86 0.62 -5.63 -7.41
N THR A 87 -0.42 -5.03 -6.84
CA THR A 87 -0.41 -3.63 -6.44
C THR A 87 -1.43 -3.40 -5.32
N GLY A 88 -1.33 -2.25 -4.69
CA GLY A 88 -2.23 -1.82 -3.64
C GLY A 88 -1.49 -0.87 -2.71
N THR A 89 -2.16 0.21 -2.33
CA THR A 89 -1.75 0.87 -1.10
C THR A 89 -2.07 -0.04 0.06
N MET A 90 -1.49 0.22 1.23
CA MET A 90 -1.82 -0.51 2.44
C MET A 90 -1.76 0.46 3.61
N ASP A 91 -2.76 0.44 4.47
CA ASP A 91 -2.73 1.20 5.71
C ASP A 91 -2.19 0.38 6.90
N VAL A 92 -2.18 1.00 8.08
CA VAL A 92 -1.66 0.36 9.30
C VAL A 92 -2.56 -0.74 9.87
N SER A 93 -3.83 -0.78 9.46
CA SER A 93 -4.77 -1.87 9.78
C SER A 93 -4.60 -3.06 8.83
N GLY A 94 -3.88 -2.85 7.73
CA GLY A 94 -3.67 -3.84 6.68
C GLY A 94 -4.73 -3.78 5.58
N ASP A 95 -5.56 -2.73 5.54
CA ASP A 95 -6.55 -2.56 4.48
C ASP A 95 -5.86 -2.14 3.19
N VAL A 96 -6.23 -2.81 2.09
CA VAL A 96 -5.63 -2.60 0.76
C VAL A 96 -6.47 -1.57 0.01
N GLY A 97 -5.83 -0.48 -0.38
CA GLY A 97 -6.51 0.63 -1.05
C GLY A 97 -6.25 0.70 -2.55
N ALA A 98 -7.12 1.46 -3.21
CA ALA A 98 -7.07 1.70 -4.65
C ALA A 98 -5.79 2.40 -5.08
N ILE A 99 -5.42 2.16 -6.35
CA ILE A 99 -4.28 2.77 -7.00
C ILE A 99 -4.69 3.36 -8.35
N GLY A 100 -3.89 4.29 -8.86
CA GLY A 100 -4.02 4.77 -10.23
C GLY A 100 -3.27 3.90 -11.23
N GLY A 101 -3.81 3.78 -12.45
CA GLY A 101 -3.12 3.17 -13.59
C GLY A 101 -3.02 1.64 -13.53
N ILE A 102 -4.04 0.96 -12.98
CA ILE A 102 -4.00 -0.50 -12.81
C ILE A 102 -3.92 -1.23 -14.16
N ARG A 103 -4.54 -0.70 -15.22
CA ARG A 103 -4.50 -1.30 -16.56
C ARG A 103 -3.07 -1.37 -17.11
N GLN A 104 -2.30 -0.29 -16.96
CA GLN A 104 -0.90 -0.26 -17.38
C GLN A 104 -0.05 -1.23 -16.55
N LYS A 105 -0.39 -1.42 -15.27
CA LYS A 105 0.28 -2.38 -14.40
C LYS A 105 -0.03 -3.84 -14.76
N LEU A 106 -1.25 -4.16 -15.18
CA LEU A 106 -1.61 -5.48 -15.68
C LEU A 106 -0.79 -5.84 -16.92
N GLU A 107 -0.71 -4.93 -17.89
CA GLU A 107 0.12 -5.12 -19.09
C GLU A 107 1.61 -5.23 -18.75
N GLY A 108 2.11 -4.39 -17.85
CA GLY A 108 3.48 -4.45 -17.37
C GLY A 108 3.80 -5.79 -16.70
N ALA A 109 2.92 -6.26 -15.81
CA ALA A 109 3.05 -7.55 -15.14
C ALA A 109 3.09 -8.70 -16.15
N ARG A 110 2.18 -8.70 -17.12
CA ARG A 110 2.14 -9.73 -18.16
C ARG A 110 3.42 -9.72 -19.01
N ARG A 111 3.85 -8.53 -19.43
CA ARG A 111 5.09 -8.30 -20.20
C ARG A 111 6.31 -8.84 -19.44
N ASP A 112 6.34 -8.62 -18.13
CA ASP A 112 7.47 -8.99 -17.26
C ASP A 112 7.38 -10.45 -16.76
N GLY A 113 6.40 -11.22 -17.26
CA GLY A 113 6.33 -12.68 -17.09
C GLY A 113 5.49 -13.16 -15.92
N ALA A 114 4.74 -12.29 -15.25
CA ALA A 114 3.81 -12.71 -14.22
C ALA A 114 2.65 -13.53 -14.81
N THR A 115 2.27 -14.60 -14.11
CA THR A 115 1.08 -15.41 -14.44
C THR A 115 -0.10 -15.08 -13.53
N TRP A 116 0.17 -14.45 -12.39
CA TRP A 116 -0.82 -13.97 -11.44
C TRP A 116 -0.60 -12.50 -11.12
N PHE A 117 -1.71 -11.79 -10.89
CA PHE A 117 -1.74 -10.42 -10.44
C PHE A 117 -2.69 -10.28 -9.24
N LEU A 118 -2.21 -9.68 -8.15
CA LEU A 118 -3.05 -9.30 -7.01
C LEU A 118 -3.53 -7.86 -7.20
N ALA A 119 -4.84 -7.66 -7.31
CA ALA A 119 -5.47 -6.36 -7.53
C ALA A 119 -6.32 -5.93 -6.32
N PRO A 120 -6.27 -4.65 -5.90
CA PRO A 120 -7.20 -4.13 -4.91
C PRO A 120 -8.64 -4.33 -5.36
N GLU A 121 -9.51 -4.80 -4.47
CA GLU A 121 -10.94 -4.97 -4.73
C GLU A 121 -11.56 -3.65 -5.24
N SER A 122 -11.16 -2.53 -4.64
CA SER A 122 -11.59 -1.18 -5.03
C SER A 122 -11.17 -0.73 -6.44
N ASN A 123 -10.32 -1.48 -7.14
CA ASN A 123 -9.98 -1.24 -8.55
C ASN A 123 -10.66 -2.22 -9.51
N CYS A 124 -11.52 -3.13 -9.05
CA CYS A 124 -12.05 -4.20 -9.91
C CYS A 124 -12.80 -3.70 -11.15
N ASP A 125 -13.52 -2.58 -11.08
CA ASP A 125 -14.19 -1.98 -12.25
C ASP A 125 -13.19 -1.56 -13.35
N GLU A 126 -11.95 -1.22 -13.00
CA GLU A 126 -10.91 -0.90 -13.97
C GLU A 126 -10.17 -2.14 -14.50
N VAL A 127 -10.24 -3.26 -13.77
CA VAL A 127 -9.61 -4.54 -14.11
C VAL A 127 -10.48 -5.35 -15.06
N VAL A 128 -11.79 -5.41 -14.80
CA VAL A 128 -12.72 -6.23 -15.60
C VAL A 128 -12.70 -5.79 -17.05
N GLY A 129 -12.50 -6.74 -17.96
CA GLY A 129 -12.36 -6.48 -19.40
C GLY A 129 -10.99 -5.97 -19.84
N HIS A 130 -10.04 -5.81 -18.92
CA HIS A 130 -8.68 -5.31 -19.19
C HIS A 130 -7.57 -6.29 -18.76
N ILE A 131 -7.93 -7.53 -18.42
CA ILE A 131 -6.97 -8.57 -18.05
C ILE A 131 -6.30 -9.09 -19.35
N PRO A 132 -4.96 -9.00 -19.49
CA PRO A 132 -4.25 -9.53 -20.64
C PRO A 132 -4.34 -11.07 -20.71
N ASP A 133 -4.32 -11.61 -21.92
CA ASP A 133 -4.35 -13.06 -22.12
C ASP A 133 -3.18 -13.77 -21.40
N GLY A 134 -3.54 -14.81 -20.64
CA GLY A 134 -2.59 -15.59 -19.85
C GLY A 134 -2.18 -14.96 -18.52
N LEU A 135 -2.80 -13.85 -18.11
CA LEU A 135 -2.70 -13.32 -16.75
C LEU A 135 -3.96 -13.67 -15.96
N HIS A 136 -3.80 -14.23 -14.77
CA HIS A 136 -4.88 -14.42 -13.81
C HIS A 136 -4.89 -13.28 -12.80
N VAL A 137 -6.06 -12.78 -12.41
CA VAL A 137 -6.19 -11.69 -11.43
C VAL A 137 -6.99 -12.14 -10.23
N ALA A 138 -6.40 -12.06 -9.05
CA ALA A 138 -7.07 -12.26 -7.77
C ALA A 138 -7.41 -10.89 -7.14
N SER A 139 -8.64 -10.76 -6.65
CA SER A 139 -9.09 -9.57 -5.90
C SER A 139 -8.68 -9.69 -4.44
N ILE A 140 -8.17 -8.61 -3.86
CA ILE A 140 -7.73 -8.55 -2.46
C ILE A 140 -8.21 -7.25 -1.79
N ALA A 141 -8.74 -7.35 -0.58
CA ALA A 141 -9.16 -6.19 0.22
C ALA A 141 -8.24 -5.94 1.43
N THR A 142 -7.47 -6.95 1.87
CA THR A 142 -6.56 -6.84 3.01
C THR A 142 -5.20 -7.51 2.76
N LEU A 143 -4.18 -7.15 3.55
CA LEU A 143 -2.88 -7.82 3.54
C LEU A 143 -3.00 -9.31 3.86
N HIS A 144 -3.94 -9.67 4.74
CA HIS A 144 -4.19 -11.05 5.11
C HIS A 144 -4.65 -11.86 3.90
N GLU A 145 -5.67 -11.38 3.19
CA GLU A 145 -6.16 -12.00 1.95
C GLU A 145 -5.08 -12.04 0.87
N ALA A 146 -4.28 -10.98 0.76
CA ALA A 146 -3.17 -10.94 -0.19
C ALA A 146 -2.15 -12.06 0.06
N ARG A 147 -1.84 -12.34 1.33
CA ARG A 147 -0.96 -13.45 1.70
C ARG A 147 -1.62 -14.80 1.45
N GLU A 148 -2.89 -14.97 1.82
CA GLU A 148 -3.63 -16.20 1.53
C GLU A 148 -3.69 -16.50 0.03
N ALA A 149 -3.89 -15.46 -0.79
CA ALA A 149 -3.84 -15.56 -2.24
C ALA A 149 -2.45 -16.01 -2.72
N MET A 150 -1.38 -15.37 -2.26
CA MET A 150 0.00 -15.74 -2.58
C MET A 150 0.29 -17.21 -2.23
N THR A 151 -0.04 -17.65 -1.01
CA THR A 151 0.14 -19.03 -0.56
C THR A 151 -0.71 -20.01 -1.37
N ALA A 152 -1.96 -19.67 -1.68
CA ALA A 152 -2.82 -20.51 -2.51
C ALA A 152 -2.28 -20.66 -3.93
N ILE A 153 -1.73 -19.58 -4.52
CA ILE A 153 -1.07 -19.62 -5.82
C ILE A 153 0.16 -20.54 -5.78
N GLY A 154 1.05 -20.37 -4.79
CA GLY A 154 2.22 -21.23 -4.62
C GLY A 154 1.87 -22.71 -4.42
N ALA A 155 0.73 -22.99 -3.78
CA ALA A 155 0.18 -24.33 -3.61
C ALA A 155 -0.56 -24.89 -4.85
N GLY A 156 -0.59 -24.16 -5.97
CA GLY A 156 -1.29 -24.57 -7.19
C GLY A 156 -2.83 -24.51 -7.09
N LYS A 157 -3.36 -23.76 -6.11
CA LYS A 157 -4.79 -23.61 -5.83
C LYS A 157 -5.34 -22.23 -6.21
N GLY A 158 -4.59 -21.44 -6.98
CA GLY A 158 -5.02 -20.08 -7.35
C GLY A 158 -6.39 -19.99 -8.04
N SER A 159 -6.84 -21.06 -8.71
CA SER A 159 -8.16 -21.12 -9.35
C SER A 159 -9.35 -21.03 -8.38
N THR A 160 -9.13 -21.17 -7.06
CA THR A 160 -10.17 -21.01 -6.04
C THR A 160 -10.30 -19.58 -5.53
N LEU A 161 -9.42 -18.67 -5.96
CA LEU A 161 -9.38 -17.30 -5.44
C LEU A 161 -10.53 -16.45 -5.98
N ALA A 162 -10.96 -15.50 -5.16
CA ALA A 162 -11.87 -14.45 -5.60
C ALA A 162 -11.23 -13.66 -6.75
N THR A 163 -11.99 -13.45 -7.81
CA THR A 163 -11.56 -12.67 -8.97
C THR A 163 -12.36 -11.36 -9.03
N CYS A 164 -11.85 -10.37 -9.75
CA CYS A 164 -12.61 -9.15 -9.96
C CYS A 164 -13.90 -9.42 -10.74
N SER A 165 -14.99 -8.90 -10.21
CA SER A 165 -16.30 -8.84 -10.88
C SER A 165 -16.71 -7.38 -11.00
N ALA A 166 -17.48 -7.06 -12.05
CA ALA A 166 -18.02 -5.71 -12.22
C ALA A 166 -19.10 -5.46 -11.16
N GLY A 167 -19.04 -4.33 -10.48
CA GLY A 167 -20.04 -3.87 -9.51
C GLY A 167 -21.31 -3.31 -10.13
#